data_AF-A0AA96QLD6-F1
#
_entry.id   AF-A0AA96QLD6-F1
#
_cell.length_a   1.000
_cell.length_b   1.000
_cell.length_c   1.000
_cell.angle_alpha   90.00
_cell.angle_beta   90.00
_cell.angle_gamma   90.00
#
_symmetry.space_group_name_H-M   'P 1'
#
loop_
_entity.id
_entity.type
_entity.pdbx_description
1 polymer ?
#
loop_
_entity_poly.entity_id
_entity_poly.type
_entity_poly.pdbx_seq_one_letter_code
_entity_poly.pdbx_strand_id
1 'polypeptide(L)'
;MTDSLQAITRDRTCFTVSQQRRIRVETGRIKEPARLLAKAQHSKYAEVIKDPEDVFRVLTDVVGTRVTCNTVQDVLCMVEAIKQSKTLALPGHLPPEKCAEDYITNPRQSGYRAAHLLVSVDVPAGSDYSAVVCEIQVRTLLQHAWGELTHEDTFKPEVKVPGLVTTLSKRLATALAVLDEIAQDLRDELAKIEDEVAQPVEIHKPTPGTGARTNGKLLRAVFAEVMGRELAVANPELERARSLFGAAPLLNRDQVWAAISGTRDLSSSVFAKHPVLVPDSEFLFAAAAWPLGPNAVEGRLTDVATRLEARIDEMHEFEELYAAGHTHVGTVVRVKPRYSLVQLTSGDTATMSARHIEAGGTSYVNLEDYVSPGSTIRVEVVNADADRRRIEVRPADGLARLR
;
A
#
# COMPACT_ATOMS: atom_id res chain seq x y z
N MET A 1 -2.17 9.42 6.52
CA MET A 1 -1.78 8.02 6.82
C MET A 1 -2.97 7.14 7.15
N THR A 2 -3.65 7.27 8.31
CA THR A 2 -4.79 6.38 8.66
C THR A 2 -5.91 6.42 7.61
N ASP A 3 -6.28 7.61 7.14
CA ASP A 3 -7.30 7.75 6.08
C ASP A 3 -6.85 7.09 4.77
N SER A 4 -5.56 7.22 4.41
CA SER A 4 -4.96 6.54 3.26
C SER A 4 -5.02 5.02 3.40
N LEU A 5 -4.74 4.48 4.60
CA LEU A 5 -4.87 3.05 4.87
C LEU A 5 -6.32 2.58 4.78
N GLN A 6 -7.28 3.37 5.28
CA GLN A 6 -8.69 3.05 5.14
C GLN A 6 -9.17 3.11 3.69
N ALA A 7 -8.61 4.00 2.87
CA ALA A 7 -8.88 4.03 1.43
C ALA A 7 -8.33 2.77 0.74
N ILE A 8 -7.08 2.39 1.03
CA ILE A 8 -6.45 1.16 0.54
C ILE A 8 -7.29 -0.07 0.90
N THR A 9 -7.75 -0.17 2.15
CA THR A 9 -8.56 -1.33 2.56
C THR A 9 -9.95 -1.36 1.93
N ARG A 10 -10.49 -0.23 1.46
CA ARG A 10 -11.78 -0.16 0.76
C ARG A 10 -11.65 -0.35 -0.74
N ASP A 11 -10.45 -0.24 -1.29
CA ASP A 11 -10.18 -0.44 -2.70
C ASP A 11 -10.48 -1.89 -3.10
N ARG A 12 -11.46 -2.06 -3.99
CA ARG A 12 -11.89 -3.38 -4.48
C ARG A 12 -10.93 -4.00 -5.49
N THR A 13 -9.99 -3.23 -6.03
CA THR A 13 -8.90 -3.74 -6.85
C THR A 13 -7.83 -4.40 -5.98
N CYS A 14 -7.70 -3.95 -4.73
CA CYS A 14 -6.76 -4.50 -3.76
C CYS A 14 -7.38 -5.62 -2.90
N PHE A 15 -8.65 -5.50 -2.51
CA PHE A 15 -9.30 -6.43 -1.57
C PHE A 15 -10.74 -6.78 -1.95
N THR A 16 -11.09 -8.06 -1.84
CA THR A 16 -12.48 -8.53 -1.93
C THR A 16 -13.30 -8.07 -0.72
N VAL A 17 -14.63 -7.99 -0.84
CA VAL A 17 -15.51 -7.58 0.27
C VAL A 17 -15.31 -8.44 1.52
N SER A 18 -15.01 -9.74 1.37
CA SER A 18 -14.70 -10.62 2.49
C SER A 18 -13.36 -10.27 3.14
N GLN A 19 -12.32 -9.95 2.35
CA GLN A 19 -11.04 -9.45 2.86
C GLN A 19 -11.18 -8.13 3.62
N GLN A 20 -11.99 -7.18 3.14
CA GLN A 20 -12.17 -5.88 3.79
C GLN A 20 -12.68 -6.02 5.24
N ARG A 21 -13.55 -7.00 5.50
CA ARG A 21 -14.08 -7.29 6.85
C ARG A 21 -13.06 -7.92 7.80
N ARG A 22 -11.93 -8.40 7.26
CA ARG A 22 -10.85 -9.09 7.97
C ARG A 22 -9.66 -8.19 8.27
N ILE A 23 -9.71 -6.94 7.83
CA ILE A 23 -8.64 -5.96 8.01
C ILE A 23 -9.17 -4.82 8.88
N ARG A 24 -8.46 -4.51 9.96
CA ARG A 24 -8.79 -3.43 10.88
C ARG A 24 -7.63 -2.46 10.99
N VAL A 25 -7.88 -1.20 10.65
CA VAL A 25 -6.90 -0.12 10.78
C VAL A 25 -7.12 0.54 12.14
N GLU A 26 -6.11 0.51 13.01
CA GLU A 26 -6.12 1.22 14.29
C GLU A 26 -5.95 2.73 14.09
N THR A 27 -6.32 3.52 15.09
CA THR A 27 -6.03 4.95 15.09
C THR A 27 -4.52 5.18 15.19
N GLY A 28 -4.02 6.17 14.44
CA GLY A 28 -2.63 6.58 14.53
C GLY A 28 -2.29 7.12 15.92
N ARG A 29 -1.05 6.90 16.36
CA ARG A 29 -0.50 7.39 17.62
C ARG A 29 0.78 8.19 17.39
N ILE A 30 1.02 9.13 18.29
CA ILE A 30 2.29 9.84 18.40
C ILE A 30 3.01 9.29 19.63
N LYS A 31 4.32 9.02 19.49
CA LYS A 31 5.15 8.51 20.57
C LYS A 31 5.18 9.52 21.74
N GLU A 32 5.05 9.03 22.96
CA GLU A 32 5.07 9.87 24.16
C GLU A 32 6.38 10.66 24.25
N PRO A 33 6.35 11.96 24.61
CA PRO A 33 7.54 12.81 24.65
C PRO A 33 8.72 12.24 25.46
N ALA A 34 8.44 11.64 26.63
CA ALA A 34 9.46 11.03 27.46
C ALA A 34 10.16 9.84 26.76
N ARG A 35 9.39 8.99 26.06
CA ARG A 35 9.92 7.85 25.29
C ARG A 35 10.65 8.31 24.03
N LEU A 36 10.18 9.39 23.41
CA LEU A 36 10.85 10.02 22.27
C LEU A 36 12.22 10.55 22.68
N LEU A 37 12.29 11.31 23.77
CA LEU A 37 13.54 11.85 24.30
C LEU A 37 14.53 10.75 24.69
N ALA A 38 14.06 9.73 25.41
CA ALA A 38 14.89 8.59 25.78
C ALA A 38 15.44 7.86 24.54
N LYS A 39 14.64 7.73 23.48
CA LYS A 39 15.10 7.14 22.22
C LYS A 39 16.11 8.04 21.50
N ALA A 40 15.88 9.35 21.45
CA ALA A 40 16.79 10.30 20.82
C ALA A 40 18.16 10.36 21.52
N GLN A 41 18.19 10.21 22.86
CA GLN A 41 19.40 10.21 23.67
C GLN A 41 20.15 8.86 23.68
N HIS A 42 19.57 7.81 23.12
CA HIS A 42 20.24 6.52 23.02
C HIS A 42 21.48 6.64 22.11
N SER A 43 22.60 6.00 22.46
CA SER A 43 23.89 6.13 21.77
C SER A 43 23.81 5.97 20.25
N LYS A 44 22.97 5.05 19.77
CA LYS A 44 22.65 4.83 18.35
C LYS A 44 22.19 6.09 17.60
N TYR A 45 21.50 7.01 18.26
CA TYR A 45 20.88 8.19 17.63
C TYR A 45 21.47 9.52 18.12
N ALA A 46 22.04 9.55 19.34
CA ALA A 46 22.55 10.76 19.96
C ALA A 46 23.67 11.46 19.17
N GLU A 47 24.47 10.72 18.39
CA GLU A 47 25.52 11.31 17.54
C GLU A 47 24.97 11.86 16.21
N VAL A 48 23.78 11.40 15.80
CA VAL A 48 23.15 11.75 14.51
C VAL A 48 22.17 12.91 14.67
N ILE A 49 21.43 12.94 15.77
CA ILE A 49 20.43 13.98 16.08
C ILE A 49 21.18 15.15 16.72
N LYS A 50 21.37 16.24 15.95
CA LYS A 50 22.04 17.45 16.43
C LYS A 50 21.05 18.56 16.74
N ASP A 51 19.97 18.60 15.97
CA ASP A 51 18.90 19.58 16.11
C ASP A 51 17.54 18.89 16.37
N PRO A 52 16.56 19.56 17.00
CA PRO A 52 15.23 18.98 17.24
C PRO A 52 14.51 18.49 15.98
N GLU A 53 14.78 19.11 14.83
CA GLU A 53 14.18 18.75 13.54
C GLU A 53 14.70 17.40 13.01
N ASP A 54 15.95 17.03 13.34
CA ASP A 54 16.51 15.73 12.95
C ASP A 54 15.71 14.57 13.52
N VAL A 55 15.01 14.75 14.65
CA VAL A 55 14.20 13.72 15.30
C VAL A 55 13.18 13.13 14.33
N PHE A 56 12.52 13.97 13.53
CA PHE A 56 11.45 13.54 12.61
C PHE A 56 11.97 12.83 11.35
N ARG A 57 13.26 12.99 11.05
CA ARG A 57 13.97 12.33 9.94
C ARG A 57 14.68 11.06 10.41
N VAL A 58 15.30 11.10 11.59
CA VAL A 58 16.16 10.03 12.12
C VAL A 58 15.37 8.97 12.87
N LEU A 59 14.35 9.37 13.65
CA LEU A 59 13.51 8.42 14.37
C LEU A 59 12.30 8.06 13.50
N THR A 60 12.18 6.77 13.20
CA THR A 60 11.21 6.25 12.22
C THR A 60 9.85 5.91 12.80
N ASP A 61 9.72 5.88 14.14
CA ASP A 61 8.53 5.46 14.89
C ASP A 61 7.95 6.59 15.76
N VAL A 62 8.18 7.85 15.38
CA VAL A 62 7.60 9.02 16.07
C VAL A 62 6.09 9.05 15.88
N VAL A 63 5.66 8.82 14.64
CA VAL A 63 4.25 8.67 14.26
C VAL A 63 4.08 7.25 13.76
N GLY A 64 3.07 6.54 14.25
CA GLY A 64 2.80 5.21 13.76
C GLY A 64 1.36 4.78 13.89
N THR A 65 0.99 3.75 13.15
CA THR A 65 -0.33 3.14 13.19
C THR A 65 -0.21 1.64 13.04
N ARG A 66 -1.26 0.92 13.38
CA ARG A 66 -1.30 -0.53 13.21
C ARG A 66 -2.43 -0.96 12.31
N VAL A 67 -2.20 -2.06 11.61
CA VAL A 67 -3.20 -2.76 10.83
C VAL A 67 -3.23 -4.20 11.29
N THR A 68 -4.39 -4.63 11.78
CA THR A 68 -4.61 -5.98 12.29
C THR A 68 -5.45 -6.75 11.30
N CYS A 69 -4.90 -7.85 10.79
CA CYS A 69 -5.52 -8.76 9.84
C CYS A 69 -5.91 -10.07 10.51
N ASN A 70 -6.87 -10.80 9.94
CA ASN A 70 -7.26 -12.10 10.50
C ASN A 70 -6.24 -13.21 10.21
N THR A 71 -5.55 -13.18 9.07
CA THR A 71 -4.60 -14.23 8.69
C THR A 71 -3.27 -13.66 8.18
N VAL A 72 -2.25 -14.50 8.09
CA VAL A 72 -0.93 -14.12 7.56
C VAL A 72 -1.03 -13.71 6.09
N GLN A 73 -1.85 -14.39 5.28
CA GLN A 73 -2.05 -14.01 3.88
C GLN A 73 -2.66 -12.61 3.76
N ASP A 74 -3.65 -12.26 4.60
CA ASP A 74 -4.22 -10.91 4.63
C ASP A 74 -3.16 -9.85 5.03
N VAL A 75 -2.20 -10.19 5.89
CA VAL A 75 -1.05 -9.32 6.20
C VAL A 75 -0.19 -9.10 4.96
N LEU A 76 0.17 -10.17 4.24
CA LEU A 76 0.98 -10.06 3.02
C LEU A 76 0.29 -9.23 1.94
N CYS A 77 -1.01 -9.44 1.72
CA CYS A 77 -1.80 -8.62 0.80
C CYS A 77 -1.79 -7.14 1.21
N MET A 78 -1.94 -6.84 2.51
CA MET A 78 -1.90 -5.47 3.00
C MET A 78 -0.51 -4.81 2.83
N VAL A 79 0.56 -5.55 3.12
CA VAL A 79 1.95 -5.09 2.93
C VAL A 79 2.17 -4.70 1.47
N GLU A 80 1.76 -5.54 0.53
CA GLU A 80 1.92 -5.26 -0.90
C GLU A 80 1.03 -4.09 -1.35
N ALA A 81 -0.22 -4.02 -0.89
CA ALA A 81 -1.11 -2.89 -1.18
C ALA A 81 -0.56 -1.55 -0.67
N ILE A 82 0.11 -1.55 0.49
CA ILE A 82 0.78 -0.35 1.02
C ILE A 82 1.98 0.02 0.14
N LYS A 83 2.84 -0.94 -0.23
CA LYS A 83 4.01 -0.69 -1.09
C LYS A 83 3.63 -0.15 -2.47
N GLN A 84 2.49 -0.59 -3.01
CA GLN A 84 1.97 -0.16 -4.31
C GLN A 84 1.12 1.12 -4.21
N SER A 85 0.82 1.58 -2.99
CA SER A 85 -0.03 2.74 -2.79
C SER A 85 0.64 4.01 -3.30
N LYS A 86 -0.08 4.72 -4.16
CA LYS A 86 0.33 6.06 -4.62
C LYS A 86 0.23 7.12 -3.52
N THR A 87 -0.56 6.87 -2.46
CA THR A 87 -0.76 7.83 -1.35
C THR A 87 0.21 7.63 -0.18
N LEU A 88 0.90 6.49 -0.11
CA LEU A 88 1.85 6.15 0.96
C LEU A 88 3.21 5.78 0.35
N ALA A 89 4.00 6.79 0.00
CA ALA A 89 5.32 6.59 -0.59
C ALA A 89 6.33 6.04 0.42
N LEU A 90 7.30 5.25 -0.03
CA LEU A 90 8.45 4.85 0.79
C LEU A 90 9.39 6.05 1.00
N PRO A 91 10.06 6.19 2.17
CA PRO A 91 11.02 7.26 2.41
C PRO A 91 12.23 7.17 1.48
N GLY A 92 12.38 8.12 0.56
CA GLY A 92 13.45 8.10 -0.45
C GLY A 92 14.87 8.28 0.10
N HIS A 93 15.03 8.76 1.33
CA HIS A 93 16.34 8.91 1.99
C HIS A 93 16.77 7.67 2.77
N LEU A 94 15.89 6.68 2.92
CA LEU A 94 16.20 5.40 3.54
C LEU A 94 16.37 4.34 2.46
N PRO A 95 17.29 3.39 2.66
CA PRO A 95 17.46 2.31 1.70
C PRO A 95 16.23 1.37 1.74
N PRO A 96 15.79 0.81 0.59
CA PRO A 96 14.53 0.08 0.49
C PRO A 96 14.36 -1.06 1.51
N GLU A 97 15.44 -1.74 1.86
CA GLU A 97 15.45 -2.84 2.85
C GLU A 97 15.13 -2.38 4.27
N LYS A 98 15.38 -1.11 4.62
CA LYS A 98 14.98 -0.53 5.91
C LYS A 98 13.54 -0.03 5.91
N CYS A 99 12.95 0.17 4.73
CA CYS A 99 11.58 0.64 4.61
C CYS A 99 10.55 -0.49 4.77
N ALA A 100 10.97 -1.75 4.69
CA ALA A 100 10.10 -2.90 4.89
C ALA A 100 10.85 -4.03 5.63
N GLU A 101 10.63 -4.12 6.94
CA GLU A 101 11.20 -5.18 7.77
C GLU A 101 10.18 -6.31 8.00
N ASP A 102 10.53 -7.52 7.59
CA ASP A 102 9.71 -8.72 7.77
C ASP A 102 10.13 -9.49 9.02
N TYR A 103 9.43 -9.23 10.13
CA TYR A 103 9.56 -10.02 11.36
C TYR A 103 8.60 -11.20 11.42
N ILE A 104 7.77 -11.44 10.39
CA ILE A 104 6.87 -12.61 10.36
C ILE A 104 7.68 -13.85 10.01
N THR A 105 8.47 -13.78 8.94
CA THR A 105 9.37 -14.88 8.53
C THR A 105 10.66 -14.90 9.35
N ASN A 106 11.14 -13.73 9.78
CA ASN A 106 12.36 -13.58 10.59
C ASN A 106 12.03 -12.97 11.97
N PRO A 107 11.39 -13.73 12.89
CA PRO A 107 11.01 -13.21 14.19
C PRO A 107 12.22 -12.74 15.00
N ARG A 108 12.01 -11.74 15.86
CA ARG A 108 13.06 -11.33 16.82
C ARG A 108 13.35 -12.45 17.80
N GLN A 109 14.48 -12.35 18.51
CA GLN A 109 14.85 -13.32 19.54
C GLN A 109 13.76 -13.49 20.63
N SER A 110 13.01 -12.42 20.91
CA SER A 110 11.85 -12.40 21.83
C SER A 110 10.69 -13.28 21.35
N GLY A 111 10.62 -13.61 20.05
CA GLY A 111 9.47 -14.24 19.42
C GLY A 111 8.54 -13.25 18.72
N TYR A 112 8.83 -11.95 18.81
CA TYR A 112 8.07 -10.89 18.14
C TYR A 112 7.93 -11.12 16.63
N ARG A 113 6.70 -10.95 16.13
CA ARG A 113 6.33 -11.06 14.72
C ARG A 113 5.42 -9.91 14.30
N ALA A 114 5.75 -9.29 13.17
CA ALA A 114 4.98 -8.26 12.47
C ALA A 114 5.66 -7.93 11.14
N ALA A 115 4.94 -7.34 10.19
CA ALA A 115 5.57 -6.61 9.09
C ALA A 115 5.64 -5.12 9.45
N HIS A 116 6.82 -4.52 9.36
CA HIS A 116 7.00 -3.08 9.59
C HIS A 116 7.25 -2.40 8.26
N LEU A 117 6.44 -1.40 7.94
CA LEU A 117 6.64 -0.55 6.79
C LEU A 117 6.90 0.87 7.25
N LEU A 118 7.92 1.50 6.68
CA LEU A 118 8.15 2.92 6.80
C LEU A 118 7.56 3.61 5.57
N VAL A 119 6.76 4.64 5.81
CA VAL A 119 6.19 5.49 4.77
C VAL A 119 6.56 6.93 5.04
N SER A 120 6.71 7.72 3.99
CA SER A 120 6.91 9.15 4.08
C SER A 120 5.57 9.86 3.89
N VAL A 121 5.24 10.74 4.83
CA VAL A 121 4.04 11.56 4.79
C VAL A 121 4.47 13.01 4.90
N ASP A 122 4.13 13.80 3.89
CA ASP A 122 4.38 15.24 3.91
C ASP A 122 3.43 15.93 4.90
N VAL A 123 4.01 16.63 5.87
CA VAL A 123 3.25 17.45 6.82
C VAL A 123 3.61 18.93 6.64
N PRO A 124 2.64 19.86 6.75
CA PRO A 124 2.92 21.29 6.62
C PRO A 124 3.94 21.80 7.66
N ALA A 125 5.05 22.38 7.19
CA ALA A 125 6.18 22.86 7.99
C ALA A 125 6.63 24.28 7.55
N GLY A 126 5.82 25.28 7.87
CA GLY A 126 6.07 26.69 7.57
C GLY A 126 5.50 27.00 6.20
N SER A 127 6.29 27.64 5.35
CA SER A 127 6.02 27.78 3.90
C SER A 127 6.17 26.46 3.14
N ASP A 128 6.91 25.50 3.71
CA ASP A 128 7.29 24.25 3.04
C ASP A 128 6.55 23.03 3.61
N TYR A 129 6.79 21.88 2.99
CA TYR A 129 6.43 20.58 3.56
C TYR A 129 7.66 19.94 4.17
N SER A 130 7.48 19.33 5.33
CA SER A 130 8.48 18.41 5.87
C SER A 130 7.99 16.99 5.65
N ALA A 131 8.81 16.19 4.99
CA ALA A 131 8.60 14.75 4.91
C ALA A 131 8.83 14.14 6.29
N VAL A 132 7.81 13.51 6.87
CA VAL A 132 7.91 12.80 8.15
C VAL A 132 7.84 11.30 7.88
N VAL A 133 8.77 10.55 8.47
CA VAL A 133 8.74 9.09 8.42
C VAL A 133 7.71 8.58 9.44
N CYS A 134 6.73 7.84 8.94
CA CYS A 134 5.73 7.16 9.76
C CYS A 134 5.93 5.65 9.69
N GLU A 135 5.68 4.96 10.81
CA GLU A 135 5.74 3.50 10.89
C GLU A 135 4.33 2.89 10.81
N ILE A 136 4.15 1.92 9.92
CA ILE A 136 2.95 1.11 9.81
C ILE A 136 3.31 -0.32 10.20
N GLN A 137 2.67 -0.82 11.25
CA GLN A 137 2.85 -2.20 11.69
C GLN A 137 1.65 -3.04 11.25
N VAL A 138 1.89 -4.03 10.39
CA VAL A 138 0.85 -4.95 9.92
C VAL A 138 1.03 -6.30 10.62
N ARG A 139 -0.03 -6.80 11.25
CA ARG A 139 0.01 -7.99 12.12
C ARG A 139 -1.24 -8.83 11.98
N THR A 140 -1.17 -10.11 12.35
CA THR A 140 -2.37 -10.92 12.61
C THR A 140 -3.00 -10.57 13.95
N LEU A 141 -4.23 -11.02 14.19
CA LEU A 141 -4.88 -10.95 15.51
C LEU A 141 -4.05 -11.62 16.60
N LEU A 142 -3.43 -12.77 16.30
CA LEU A 142 -2.65 -13.53 17.27
C LEU A 142 -1.29 -12.88 17.56
N GLN A 143 -0.65 -12.31 16.53
CA GLN A 143 0.55 -11.48 16.70
C GLN A 143 0.27 -10.21 17.51
N HIS A 144 -0.89 -9.59 17.29
CA HIS A 144 -1.34 -8.47 18.10
C HIS A 144 -1.56 -8.89 19.56
N ALA A 145 -2.30 -9.99 19.79
CA ALA A 145 -2.53 -10.52 21.13
C ALA A 145 -1.23 -10.85 21.87
N TRP A 146 -0.23 -11.43 21.20
CA TRP A 146 1.09 -11.65 21.79
C TRP A 146 1.74 -10.34 22.27
N GLY A 147 1.68 -9.30 21.43
CA GLY A 147 2.25 -7.98 21.73
C GLY A 147 1.57 -7.31 22.93
N GLU A 148 0.26 -7.48 23.06
CA GLU A 148 -0.50 -6.99 24.21
C GLU A 148 -0.26 -7.81 25.49
N LEU A 149 -0.02 -9.13 25.37
CA LEU A 149 0.23 -9.98 26.54
C LEU A 149 1.66 -9.85 27.09
N THR A 150 2.63 -9.57 26.22
CA THR A 150 4.05 -9.56 26.58
C THR A 150 4.61 -8.15 26.76
N HIS A 151 3.98 -7.17 26.11
CA HIS A 151 4.39 -5.77 26.07
C HIS A 151 5.91 -5.58 25.98
N GLU A 152 6.50 -5.92 24.83
CA GLU A 152 7.95 -5.79 24.58
C GLU A 152 8.49 -4.36 24.89
N ASP A 153 7.65 -3.33 24.72
CA ASP A 153 7.97 -1.92 25.03
C ASP A 153 7.93 -1.57 26.54
N THR A 154 7.39 -2.44 27.40
CA THR A 154 7.28 -2.23 28.85
C THR A 154 8.51 -2.72 29.60
N PHE A 155 9.36 -3.53 28.95
CA PHE A 155 10.68 -3.86 29.47
C PHE A 155 11.57 -2.61 29.36
N LYS A 156 11.50 -1.75 30.38
CA LYS A 156 12.41 -0.60 30.51
C LYS A 156 13.84 -1.12 30.34
N PRO A 157 14.72 -0.43 29.58
CA PRO A 157 16.11 -0.87 29.36
C PRO A 157 16.87 -1.19 30.66
N GLU A 158 16.46 -0.55 31.76
CA GLU A 158 17.05 -0.66 33.10
C GLU A 158 16.58 -1.90 33.89
N VAL A 159 15.54 -2.61 33.43
CA VAL A 159 14.95 -3.73 34.15
C VAL A 159 15.36 -5.05 33.49
N LYS A 160 16.20 -5.81 34.19
CA LYS A 160 16.60 -7.16 33.75
C LYS A 160 15.40 -8.09 33.78
N VAL A 161 14.86 -8.40 32.61
CA VAL A 161 13.72 -9.32 32.46
C VAL A 161 14.13 -10.72 32.93
N PRO A 162 13.37 -11.36 33.84
CA PRO A 162 13.68 -12.72 34.26
C PRO A 162 13.73 -13.69 33.07
N GLY A 163 14.70 -14.60 33.07
CA GLY A 163 14.88 -15.57 31.97
C GLY A 163 13.63 -16.44 31.72
N LEU A 164 12.87 -16.74 32.79
CA LEU A 164 11.59 -17.45 32.68
C LEU A 164 10.54 -16.66 31.88
N VAL A 165 10.42 -15.35 32.11
CA VAL A 165 9.46 -14.49 31.37
C VAL A 165 9.80 -14.47 29.89
N THR A 166 11.09 -14.32 29.55
CA THR A 166 11.56 -14.37 28.16
C THR A 166 11.26 -15.74 27.51
N THR A 167 11.48 -16.82 28.26
CA THR A 167 11.20 -18.19 27.78
C THR A 167 9.71 -18.42 27.54
N LEU A 168 8.85 -17.97 28.47
CA LEU A 168 7.40 -18.11 28.35
C LEU A 168 6.83 -17.24 27.23
N SER A 169 7.31 -16.00 27.10
CA SER A 169 6.98 -15.09 26.00
C SER A 169 7.30 -15.72 24.64
N LYS A 170 8.50 -16.29 24.48
CA LYS A 170 8.89 -17.00 23.26
C LYS A 170 8.04 -18.24 22.98
N ARG A 171 7.74 -19.05 24.01
CA ARG A 171 6.85 -20.22 23.87
C ARG A 171 5.45 -19.82 23.44
N LEU A 172 4.91 -18.74 24.03
CA LEU A 172 3.62 -18.18 23.64
C LEU A 172 3.65 -17.70 22.18
N ALA A 173 4.73 -17.03 21.76
CA ALA A 173 4.89 -16.60 20.36
C ALA A 173 4.87 -17.78 19.39
N THR A 174 5.60 -18.85 19.71
CA THR A 174 5.62 -20.08 18.89
C THR A 174 4.25 -20.74 18.83
N ALA A 175 3.54 -20.85 19.96
CA ALA A 175 2.21 -21.43 19.99
C ALA A 175 1.21 -20.62 19.14
N LEU A 176 1.25 -19.30 19.26
CA LEU A 176 0.40 -18.41 18.46
C LEU A 176 0.73 -18.45 16.97
N ALA A 177 2.00 -18.65 16.60
CA ALA A 177 2.38 -18.84 15.21
C ALA A 177 1.79 -20.12 14.60
N VAL A 178 1.76 -21.24 15.34
CA VAL A 178 1.10 -22.48 14.90
C VAL A 178 -0.42 -22.26 14.75
N LEU A 179 -1.03 -21.50 15.66
CA LEU A 179 -2.45 -21.16 15.56
C LEU A 179 -2.74 -20.23 14.38
N ASP A 180 -1.82 -19.34 14.00
CA ASP A 180 -1.92 -18.50 12.79
C ASP A 180 -1.89 -19.37 11.52
N GLU A 181 -1.07 -20.42 11.48
CA GLU A 181 -1.04 -21.39 10.37
C GLU A 181 -2.39 -22.13 10.27
N ILE A 182 -2.92 -22.65 11.37
CA ILE A 182 -4.23 -23.31 11.40
C ILE A 182 -5.35 -22.34 11.00
N ALA A 183 -5.29 -21.08 11.44
CA ALA A 183 -6.25 -20.05 11.05
C ALA A 183 -6.19 -19.73 9.56
N GLN A 184 -5.00 -19.78 8.95
CA GLN A 184 -4.81 -19.66 7.50
C GLN A 184 -5.42 -20.87 6.78
N ASP A 185 -5.10 -22.10 7.19
CA ASP A 185 -5.66 -23.32 6.59
C ASP A 185 -7.19 -23.34 6.65
N LEU A 186 -7.77 -23.00 7.81
CA LEU A 186 -9.21 -22.89 7.99
C LEU A 186 -9.82 -21.88 7.01
N ARG A 187 -9.15 -20.75 6.78
CA ARG A 187 -9.63 -19.73 5.85
C ARG A 187 -9.54 -20.20 4.40
N ASP A 188 -8.51 -20.94 4.05
CA ASP A 188 -8.36 -21.50 2.72
C ASP A 188 -9.47 -22.53 2.43
N GLU A 189 -9.81 -23.38 3.41
CA GLU A 189 -10.96 -24.30 3.30
C GLU A 189 -12.30 -23.56 3.22
N LEU A 190 -12.52 -22.53 4.04
CA LEU A 190 -13.74 -21.72 3.96
C LEU A 190 -13.89 -21.01 2.62
N ALA A 191 -12.78 -20.59 1.99
CA ALA A 191 -12.80 -19.95 0.67
C ALA A 191 -13.25 -20.93 -0.42
N LYS A 192 -12.81 -22.19 -0.36
CA LYS A 192 -13.27 -23.24 -1.29
C LYS A 192 -14.78 -23.45 -1.21
N ILE A 193 -15.33 -23.50 0.01
CA ILE A 193 -16.78 -23.64 0.24
C ILE A 193 -17.54 -22.41 -0.31
N GLU A 194 -17.04 -21.20 -0.05
CA GLU A 194 -17.63 -19.96 -0.58
C GLU A 194 -17.64 -19.94 -2.12
N ASP A 195 -16.58 -20.46 -2.76
CA ASP A 195 -16.48 -20.57 -4.22
C ASP A 195 -17.39 -21.67 -4.81
N GLU A 196 -17.61 -22.77 -4.08
CA GLU A 196 -18.52 -23.87 -4.46
C GLU A 196 -19.99 -23.43 -4.41
N VAL A 197 -20.37 -22.57 -3.45
CA VAL A 197 -21.73 -22.04 -3.32
C VAL A 197 -22.05 -20.96 -4.37
N ALA A 198 -21.03 -20.36 -5.00
CA ALA A 198 -21.18 -19.22 -5.91
C ALA A 198 -21.38 -19.57 -7.40
N GLN A 199 -21.44 -20.84 -7.82
CA GLN A 199 -21.53 -21.23 -9.24
C GLN A 199 -22.83 -21.94 -9.64
N PRO A 200 -23.53 -21.50 -10.71
CA PRO A 200 -24.43 -22.36 -11.51
C PRO A 200 -23.64 -23.17 -12.55
N VAL A 201 -23.94 -24.47 -12.61
CA VAL A 201 -23.64 -25.53 -13.61
C VAL A 201 -22.42 -25.36 -14.57
N GLU A 202 -21.42 -26.21 -14.30
CA GLU A 202 -20.31 -26.77 -15.08
C GLU A 202 -19.90 -26.24 -16.46
N ILE A 203 -18.62 -25.82 -16.54
CA ILE A 203 -17.70 -26.21 -17.62
C ILE A 203 -16.47 -26.85 -16.96
N HIS A 204 -16.20 -28.11 -17.32
CA HIS A 204 -15.15 -28.98 -16.77
C HIS A 204 -13.76 -28.31 -16.81
N LYS A 205 -13.18 -27.99 -15.65
CA LYS A 205 -11.76 -27.61 -15.53
C LYS A 205 -10.94 -28.85 -15.17
N PRO A 206 -9.82 -29.13 -15.85
CA PRO A 206 -8.98 -30.26 -15.49
C PRO A 206 -8.34 -30.04 -14.10
N THR A 207 -8.34 -31.12 -13.32
CA THR A 207 -7.83 -31.25 -11.95
C THR A 207 -6.33 -30.90 -11.85
N PRO A 208 -5.83 -30.34 -10.73
CA PRO A 208 -4.41 -30.00 -10.58
C PRO A 208 -3.54 -31.26 -10.59
N GLY A 209 -2.73 -31.40 -11.65
CA GLY A 209 -1.64 -32.36 -11.70
C GLY A 209 -0.46 -31.89 -10.84
N THR A 210 0.10 -32.82 -10.09
CA THR A 210 1.30 -32.66 -9.27
C THR A 210 2.54 -32.27 -10.10
N GLY A 211 3.26 -31.22 -9.70
CA GLY A 211 4.72 -31.31 -9.54
C GLY A 211 5.69 -30.64 -10.53
N ALA A 212 5.26 -29.88 -11.53
CA ALA A 212 6.22 -29.22 -12.45
C ALA A 212 6.22 -27.69 -12.33
N ARG A 213 7.39 -27.09 -12.05
CA ARG A 213 7.58 -25.63 -11.94
C ARG A 213 8.39 -25.11 -13.13
N THR A 214 7.84 -24.15 -13.87
CA THR A 214 8.59 -23.44 -14.91
C THR A 214 9.72 -22.61 -14.28
N ASN A 215 10.90 -22.62 -14.91
CA ASN A 215 12.10 -21.97 -14.39
C ASN A 215 12.08 -20.45 -14.69
N GLY A 216 12.26 -19.61 -13.67
CA GLY A 216 12.29 -18.14 -13.84
C GLY A 216 13.43 -17.65 -14.74
N LYS A 217 14.57 -18.35 -14.78
CA LYS A 217 15.67 -18.04 -15.72
C LYS A 217 15.23 -18.31 -17.17
N LEU A 218 14.44 -19.36 -17.39
CA LEU A 218 13.93 -19.69 -18.72
C LEU A 218 12.95 -18.63 -19.21
N LEU A 219 12.00 -18.20 -18.37
CA LEU A 219 11.06 -17.12 -18.70
C LEU A 219 11.78 -15.83 -19.09
N ARG A 220 12.77 -15.40 -18.29
CA ARG A 220 13.58 -14.20 -18.61
C ARG A 220 14.33 -14.33 -19.93
N ALA A 221 14.97 -15.47 -20.17
CA ALA A 221 15.74 -15.70 -21.39
C ALA A 221 14.87 -15.71 -22.64
N VAL A 222 13.74 -16.42 -22.60
CA VAL A 222 12.80 -16.50 -23.73
C VAL A 222 12.13 -15.16 -23.98
N PHE A 223 11.71 -14.45 -22.93
CA PHE A 223 11.15 -13.11 -23.08
C PHE A 223 12.14 -12.15 -23.75
N ALA A 224 13.39 -12.15 -23.28
CA ALA A 224 14.42 -11.27 -23.85
C ALA A 224 14.69 -11.54 -25.33
N GLU A 225 14.67 -12.81 -25.72
CA GLU A 225 14.81 -13.23 -27.11
C GLU A 225 13.62 -12.82 -27.98
N VAL A 226 12.39 -12.99 -27.50
CA VAL A 226 11.17 -12.70 -28.28
C VAL A 226 10.91 -11.19 -28.37
N MET A 227 11.17 -10.46 -27.29
CA MET A 227 10.85 -9.03 -27.17
C MET A 227 12.04 -8.12 -27.51
N GLY A 228 13.25 -8.67 -27.62
CA GLY A 228 14.47 -7.91 -27.90
C GLY A 228 14.92 -6.99 -26.75
N ARG A 229 14.38 -7.18 -25.54
CA ARG A 229 14.69 -6.38 -24.34
C ARG A 229 14.54 -7.22 -23.07
N GLU A 230 15.19 -6.81 -22.00
CA GLU A 230 15.06 -7.50 -20.71
C GLU A 230 13.64 -7.43 -20.14
N LEU A 231 13.26 -8.48 -19.42
CA LEU A 231 11.99 -8.59 -18.72
C LEU A 231 11.99 -7.70 -17.47
N ALA A 232 11.18 -6.64 -17.51
CA ALA A 232 11.01 -5.69 -16.43
C ALA A 232 9.84 -6.12 -15.52
N VAL A 233 10.15 -6.96 -14.54
CA VAL A 233 9.14 -7.54 -13.63
C VAL A 233 9.68 -7.66 -12.21
N ALA A 234 8.83 -7.37 -11.21
CA ALA A 234 9.19 -7.57 -9.82
C ALA A 234 9.23 -9.07 -9.47
N ASN A 235 10.01 -9.45 -8.45
CA ASN A 235 10.13 -10.86 -8.05
C ASN A 235 8.79 -11.55 -7.71
N PRO A 236 7.85 -10.92 -6.97
CA PRO A 236 6.56 -11.54 -6.68
C PRO A 236 5.73 -11.83 -7.94
N GLU A 237 5.73 -10.90 -8.88
CA GLU A 237 5.03 -11.04 -10.17
C GLU A 237 5.68 -12.14 -11.02
N LEU A 238 7.01 -12.24 -11.00
CA LEU A 238 7.72 -13.32 -11.68
C LEU A 238 7.35 -14.69 -11.08
N GLU A 239 7.28 -14.82 -9.76
CA GLU A 239 6.86 -16.07 -9.12
C GLU A 239 5.40 -16.43 -9.43
N ARG A 240 4.52 -15.43 -9.51
CA ARG A 240 3.15 -15.63 -9.98
C ARG A 240 3.11 -16.11 -11.44
N ALA A 241 3.88 -15.48 -12.33
CA ALA A 241 3.98 -15.92 -13.72
C ALA A 241 4.49 -17.37 -13.81
N ARG A 242 5.53 -17.74 -13.04
CA ARG A 242 6.03 -19.11 -12.97
C ARG A 242 4.96 -20.12 -12.54
N SER A 243 4.16 -19.76 -11.53
CA SER A 243 3.06 -20.59 -11.05
C SER A 243 2.01 -20.80 -12.15
N LEU A 244 1.60 -19.74 -12.83
CA LEU A 244 0.62 -19.80 -13.92
C LEU A 244 1.14 -20.62 -15.11
N PHE A 245 2.39 -20.45 -15.52
CA PHE A 245 3.01 -21.24 -16.59
C PHE A 245 3.11 -22.73 -16.22
N GLY A 246 3.45 -23.03 -14.96
CA GLY A 246 3.48 -24.41 -14.46
C GLY A 246 2.10 -25.07 -14.46
N ALA A 247 1.06 -24.32 -14.06
CA ALA A 247 -0.33 -24.76 -14.10
C ALA A 247 -0.89 -24.89 -15.54
N ALA A 248 -0.29 -24.19 -16.50
CA ALA A 248 -0.63 -24.21 -17.93
C ALA A 248 0.19 -25.24 -18.75
N PRO A 249 0.68 -26.31 -18.12
CA PRO A 249 1.80 -27.16 -18.58
C PRO A 249 2.86 -26.55 -19.54
N LEU A 250 3.23 -25.27 -19.39
CA LEU A 250 4.26 -24.61 -20.19
C LEU A 250 5.64 -24.77 -19.52
N LEU A 251 6.23 -25.95 -19.66
CA LEU A 251 7.35 -26.39 -18.83
C LEU A 251 8.71 -26.32 -19.53
N ASN A 252 8.73 -26.40 -20.86
CA ASN A 252 9.95 -26.39 -21.66
C ASN A 252 10.11 -25.10 -22.48
N ARG A 253 11.29 -24.92 -23.05
CA ARG A 253 11.67 -23.71 -23.79
C ARG A 253 10.76 -23.45 -24.99
N ASP A 254 10.46 -24.47 -25.79
CA ASP A 254 9.67 -24.31 -27.01
C ASP A 254 8.22 -23.92 -26.72
N GLN A 255 7.63 -24.50 -25.67
CA GLN A 255 6.29 -24.14 -25.19
C GLN A 255 6.23 -22.70 -24.68
N VAL A 256 7.20 -22.30 -23.86
CA VAL A 256 7.29 -20.93 -23.33
C VAL A 256 7.53 -19.93 -24.47
N TRP A 257 8.37 -20.28 -25.44
CA TRP A 257 8.65 -19.46 -26.61
C TRP A 257 7.41 -19.27 -27.48
N ALA A 258 6.69 -20.35 -27.77
CA ALA A 258 5.44 -20.29 -28.55
C ALA A 258 4.40 -19.40 -27.85
N ALA A 259 4.26 -19.52 -26.53
CA ALA A 259 3.35 -18.69 -25.75
C ALA A 259 3.70 -17.20 -25.82
N ILE A 260 4.95 -16.85 -25.50
CA ILE A 260 5.39 -15.44 -25.47
C ILE A 260 5.38 -14.83 -26.88
N SER A 261 5.82 -15.56 -27.91
CA SER A 261 5.79 -15.08 -29.30
C SER A 261 4.37 -14.86 -29.78
N GLY A 262 3.46 -15.80 -29.51
CA GLY A 262 2.06 -15.67 -29.89
C GLY A 262 1.36 -14.51 -29.18
N THR A 263 1.64 -14.30 -27.89
CA THR A 263 1.12 -13.15 -27.13
C THR A 263 1.65 -11.82 -27.67
N ARG A 264 2.91 -11.74 -28.09
CA ARG A 264 3.50 -10.54 -28.71
C ARG A 264 2.75 -10.15 -29.99
N ASP A 265 2.47 -11.12 -30.84
CA ASP A 265 1.81 -10.85 -32.12
C ASP A 265 0.37 -10.36 -31.89
N LEU A 266 -0.36 -10.94 -30.93
CA LEU A 266 -1.69 -10.48 -30.53
C LEU A 266 -1.67 -9.10 -29.84
N SER A 267 -0.65 -8.81 -29.04
CA SER A 267 -0.49 -7.53 -28.34
C SER A 267 -0.46 -6.35 -29.29
N SER A 268 0.06 -6.50 -30.51
CA SER A 268 0.09 -5.44 -31.51
C SER A 268 -1.32 -5.08 -32.00
N SER A 269 -2.18 -6.10 -32.20
CA SER A 269 -3.59 -5.92 -32.58
C SER A 269 -4.39 -5.23 -31.46
N VAL A 270 -4.14 -5.61 -30.21
CA VAL A 270 -4.79 -4.98 -29.05
C VAL A 270 -4.34 -3.53 -28.90
N PHE A 271 -3.05 -3.23 -29.05
CA PHE A 271 -2.52 -1.87 -28.96
C PHE A 271 -3.10 -0.92 -30.03
N ALA A 272 -3.38 -1.43 -31.23
CA ALA A 272 -4.00 -0.64 -32.29
C ALA A 272 -5.44 -0.21 -31.95
N LYS A 273 -6.16 -1.00 -31.13
CA LYS A 273 -7.52 -0.70 -30.66
C LYS A 273 -7.52 0.13 -29.37
N HIS A 274 -6.58 -0.16 -28.48
CA HIS A 274 -6.38 0.48 -27.19
C HIS A 274 -4.92 0.95 -27.10
N PRO A 275 -4.62 2.22 -27.38
CA PRO A 275 -3.26 2.73 -27.52
C PRO A 275 -2.53 2.90 -26.18
N VAL A 276 -2.48 1.84 -25.39
CA VAL A 276 -1.86 1.77 -24.06
C VAL A 276 -0.93 0.57 -23.95
N LEU A 277 0.25 0.79 -23.37
CA LEU A 277 1.25 -0.26 -23.18
C LEU A 277 0.87 -1.17 -22.02
N VAL A 278 0.76 -2.47 -22.29
CA VAL A 278 0.52 -3.49 -21.27
C VAL A 278 1.84 -3.79 -20.52
N PRO A 279 1.86 -3.77 -19.17
CA PRO A 279 3.04 -4.14 -18.39
C PRO A 279 3.51 -5.58 -18.63
N ASP A 280 4.81 -5.82 -18.51
CA ASP A 280 5.44 -7.13 -18.73
C ASP A 280 4.84 -8.25 -17.86
N SER A 281 4.45 -7.94 -16.62
CA SER A 281 3.83 -8.90 -15.72
C SER A 281 2.47 -9.37 -16.25
N GLU A 282 1.60 -8.43 -16.61
CA GLU A 282 0.28 -8.70 -17.19
C GLU A 282 0.39 -9.40 -18.55
N PHE A 283 1.38 -9.01 -19.36
CA PHE A 283 1.70 -9.71 -20.61
C PHE A 283 2.02 -11.19 -20.36
N LEU A 284 2.88 -11.49 -19.37
CA LEU A 284 3.21 -12.87 -19.02
C LEU A 284 2.00 -13.63 -18.47
N PHE A 285 1.15 -12.97 -17.66
CA PHE A 285 -0.08 -13.60 -17.15
C PHE A 285 -1.04 -13.95 -18.28
N ALA A 286 -1.16 -13.11 -19.30
CA ALA A 286 -1.92 -13.42 -20.51
C ALA A 286 -1.27 -14.56 -21.30
N ALA A 287 0.06 -14.57 -21.45
CA ALA A 287 0.79 -15.63 -22.16
C ALA A 287 0.61 -17.01 -21.51
N ALA A 288 0.43 -17.10 -20.19
CA ALA A 288 0.14 -18.37 -19.53
C ALA A 288 -1.18 -19.00 -19.98
N ALA A 289 -2.12 -18.22 -20.56
CA ALA A 289 -3.37 -18.74 -21.11
C ALA A 289 -3.21 -19.28 -22.55
N TRP A 290 -2.01 -19.25 -23.14
CA TRP A 290 -1.76 -19.73 -24.50
C TRP A 290 -2.30 -21.14 -24.83
N PRO A 291 -2.24 -22.14 -23.92
CA PRO A 291 -2.83 -23.45 -24.19
C PRO A 291 -4.35 -23.44 -24.40
N LEU A 292 -5.04 -22.40 -23.92
CA LEU A 292 -6.48 -22.20 -24.13
C LEU A 292 -6.79 -21.58 -25.50
N GLY A 293 -5.75 -21.22 -26.27
CA GLY A 293 -5.83 -20.68 -27.63
C GLY A 293 -5.69 -19.15 -27.71
N PRO A 294 -5.49 -18.61 -28.93
CA PRO A 294 -5.23 -17.18 -29.16
C PRO A 294 -6.32 -16.25 -28.63
N ASN A 295 -7.59 -16.62 -28.77
CA ASN A 295 -8.72 -15.81 -28.32
C ASN A 295 -8.72 -15.59 -26.80
N ALA A 296 -8.28 -16.59 -26.01
CA ALA A 296 -8.19 -16.47 -24.56
C ALA A 296 -7.08 -15.49 -24.14
N VAL A 297 -6.00 -15.44 -24.91
CA VAL A 297 -4.88 -14.51 -24.69
C VAL A 297 -5.26 -13.09 -25.13
N GLU A 298 -5.86 -12.93 -26.32
CA GLU A 298 -6.34 -11.62 -26.81
C GLU A 298 -7.39 -11.01 -25.88
N GLY A 299 -8.33 -11.82 -25.38
CA GLY A 299 -9.32 -11.37 -24.40
C GLY A 299 -8.68 -10.82 -23.13
N ARG A 300 -7.71 -11.55 -22.55
CA ARG A 300 -6.98 -11.09 -21.35
C ARG A 300 -6.20 -9.80 -21.60
N LEU A 301 -5.51 -9.69 -22.74
CA LEU A 301 -4.79 -8.47 -23.11
C LEU A 301 -5.74 -7.29 -23.29
N THR A 302 -6.90 -7.51 -23.92
CA THR A 302 -7.93 -6.50 -24.13
C THR A 302 -8.53 -6.02 -22.81
N ASP A 303 -8.82 -6.94 -21.88
CA ASP A 303 -9.34 -6.61 -20.55
C ASP A 303 -8.33 -5.77 -19.74
N VAL A 304 -7.04 -6.08 -19.83
CA VAL A 304 -5.99 -5.29 -19.18
C VAL A 304 -5.87 -3.92 -19.85
N ALA A 305 -5.80 -3.85 -21.18
CA ALA A 305 -5.66 -2.61 -21.91
C ALA A 305 -6.84 -1.66 -21.66
N THR A 306 -8.08 -2.16 -21.72
CA THR A 306 -9.30 -1.36 -21.44
C THR A 306 -9.27 -0.76 -20.04
N ARG A 307 -8.81 -1.52 -19.02
CA ARG A 307 -8.69 -0.99 -17.65
C ARG A 307 -7.60 0.08 -17.52
N LEU A 308 -6.49 -0.08 -18.23
CA LEU A 308 -5.40 0.90 -18.20
C LEU A 308 -5.78 2.19 -18.91
N GLU A 309 -6.47 2.09 -20.05
CA GLU A 309 -7.00 3.23 -20.80
C GLU A 309 -8.02 4.01 -19.98
N ALA A 310 -9.03 3.33 -19.41
CA ALA A 310 -10.01 3.98 -18.53
C ALA A 310 -9.35 4.72 -17.35
N ARG A 311 -8.28 4.15 -16.79
CA ARG A 311 -7.52 4.81 -15.72
C ARG A 311 -6.79 6.07 -16.19
N ILE A 312 -6.23 6.06 -17.40
CA ILE A 312 -5.58 7.24 -18.00
C ILE A 312 -6.62 8.33 -18.25
N ASP A 313 -7.77 7.97 -18.79
CA ASP A 313 -8.87 8.91 -19.02
C ASP A 313 -9.38 9.52 -17.72
N GLU A 314 -9.61 8.71 -16.68
CA GLU A 314 -9.97 9.19 -15.33
C GLU A 314 -8.90 10.15 -14.77
N MET A 315 -7.61 9.89 -15.03
CA MET A 315 -6.53 10.78 -14.59
C MET A 315 -6.58 12.11 -15.32
N HIS A 316 -6.76 12.12 -16.65
CA HIS A 316 -6.88 13.36 -17.42
C HIS A 316 -8.12 14.17 -17.00
N GLU A 317 -9.28 13.53 -16.83
CA GLU A 317 -10.48 14.20 -16.34
C GLU A 317 -10.25 14.85 -14.96
N PHE A 318 -9.51 14.16 -14.08
CA PHE A 318 -9.15 14.70 -12.77
C PHE A 318 -8.23 15.93 -12.89
N GLU A 319 -7.22 15.90 -13.75
CA GLU A 319 -6.30 17.03 -13.97
C GLU A 319 -7.02 18.24 -14.56
N GLU A 320 -7.94 18.03 -15.50
CA GLU A 320 -8.75 19.09 -16.08
C GLU A 320 -9.71 19.71 -15.04
N LEU A 321 -10.39 18.87 -14.26
CA LEU A 321 -11.34 19.31 -13.24
C LEU A 321 -10.65 20.14 -12.15
N TYR A 322 -9.44 19.75 -11.77
CA TYR A 322 -8.65 20.37 -10.70
C TYR A 322 -7.42 21.13 -11.21
N ALA A 323 -7.51 21.73 -12.39
CA ALA A 323 -6.47 22.62 -12.89
C ALA A 323 -6.22 23.78 -11.90
N ALA A 324 -4.96 24.16 -11.71
CA ALA A 324 -4.58 25.24 -10.81
C ALA A 324 -5.29 26.56 -11.18
N GLY A 325 -5.84 27.24 -10.18
CA GLY A 325 -6.66 28.45 -10.34
C GLY A 325 -8.17 28.19 -10.47
N HIS A 326 -8.60 26.95 -10.72
CA HIS A 326 -10.04 26.63 -10.72
C HIS A 326 -10.64 26.73 -9.32
N THR A 327 -11.86 27.24 -9.23
CA THR A 327 -12.58 27.40 -7.95
C THR A 327 -13.67 26.35 -7.81
N HIS A 328 -13.76 25.77 -6.62
CA HIS A 328 -14.73 24.75 -6.24
C HIS A 328 -15.43 25.13 -4.93
N VAL A 329 -16.59 24.54 -4.68
CA VAL A 329 -17.29 24.64 -3.38
C VAL A 329 -17.09 23.33 -2.63
N GLY A 330 -16.88 23.41 -1.32
CA GLY A 330 -16.80 22.22 -0.49
C GLY A 330 -17.22 22.46 0.95
N THR A 331 -17.38 21.36 1.68
CA THR A 331 -17.73 21.34 3.10
C THR A 331 -16.51 20.94 3.91
N VAL A 332 -16.18 21.72 4.93
CA VAL A 332 -15.08 21.43 5.84
C VAL A 332 -15.42 20.19 6.67
N VAL A 333 -14.67 19.11 6.51
CA VAL A 333 -14.89 17.86 7.24
C VAL A 333 -14.11 17.85 8.55
N ARG A 334 -12.87 18.34 8.49
CA ARG A 334 -11.96 18.34 9.63
C ARG A 334 -11.12 19.60 9.62
N VAL A 335 -10.90 20.14 10.80
CA VAL A 335 -10.00 21.28 11.00
C VAL A 335 -8.96 20.89 12.04
N LYS A 336 -7.72 21.27 11.76
CA LYS A 336 -6.59 21.28 12.66
C LYS A 336 -5.88 22.63 12.49
N PRO A 337 -5.01 23.03 13.43
CA PRO A 337 -4.46 24.38 13.40
C PRO A 337 -3.77 24.75 12.08
N ARG A 338 -3.18 23.76 11.40
CA ARG A 338 -2.32 23.95 10.22
C ARG A 338 -2.88 23.44 8.91
N TYR A 339 -3.94 22.63 8.97
CA TYR A 339 -4.60 22.10 7.79
C TYR A 339 -6.06 21.79 8.06
N SER A 340 -6.86 21.77 7.00
CA SER A 340 -8.24 21.37 7.01
C SER A 340 -8.51 20.44 5.84
N LEU A 341 -9.40 19.46 6.04
CA LEU A 341 -9.92 18.61 4.97
C LEU A 341 -11.25 19.18 4.50
N VAL A 342 -11.38 19.40 3.20
CA VAL A 342 -12.56 19.96 2.55
C VAL A 342 -13.10 18.93 1.58
N GLN A 343 -14.34 18.50 1.80
CA GLN A 343 -15.06 17.63 0.88
C GLN A 343 -15.67 18.49 -0.22
N LEU A 344 -15.15 18.40 -1.45
CA LEU A 344 -15.67 19.12 -2.60
C LEU A 344 -17.03 18.55 -3.02
N THR A 345 -17.85 19.35 -3.71
CA THR A 345 -19.16 18.93 -4.22
C THR A 345 -19.11 17.76 -5.19
N SER A 346 -17.96 17.54 -5.84
CA SER A 346 -17.72 16.36 -6.69
C SER A 346 -17.66 15.04 -5.90
N GLY A 347 -17.42 15.10 -4.58
CA GLY A 347 -17.15 13.92 -3.75
C GLY A 347 -15.66 13.67 -3.49
N ASP A 348 -14.75 14.47 -4.05
CA ASP A 348 -13.31 14.39 -3.75
C ASP A 348 -12.91 15.21 -2.50
N THR A 349 -11.90 14.75 -1.77
CA THR A 349 -11.40 15.44 -0.58
C THR A 349 -10.15 16.25 -0.93
N ALA A 350 -10.26 17.57 -0.77
CA ALA A 350 -9.15 18.49 -0.88
C ALA A 350 -8.51 18.79 0.48
N THR A 351 -7.21 19.04 0.47
CA THR A 351 -6.47 19.52 1.64
C THR A 351 -6.25 21.02 1.54
N MET A 352 -6.83 21.77 2.47
CA MET A 352 -6.57 23.19 2.63
C MET A 352 -5.47 23.38 3.68
N SER A 353 -4.33 23.92 3.29
CA SER A 353 -3.21 24.15 4.21
C SER A 353 -3.10 25.63 4.55
N ALA A 354 -2.86 25.95 5.83
CA ALA A 354 -2.67 27.32 6.31
C ALA A 354 -1.59 28.06 5.50
N ARG A 355 -0.57 27.34 5.04
CA ARG A 355 0.56 27.87 4.26
C ARG A 355 0.15 28.55 2.95
N HIS A 356 -0.86 28.03 2.26
CA HIS A 356 -1.34 28.60 0.98
C HIS A 356 -2.04 29.93 1.18
N ILE A 357 -2.31 30.26 2.45
CA ILE A 357 -2.91 31.49 2.87
C ILE A 357 -1.89 32.42 3.52
N GLU A 358 -0.94 31.86 4.27
CA GLU A 358 0.26 32.57 4.78
C GLU A 358 1.16 33.06 3.64
N ALA A 359 1.22 32.37 2.50
CA ALA A 359 1.95 32.82 1.31
C ALA A 359 1.45 34.18 0.75
N GLY A 360 0.34 34.73 1.27
CA GLY A 360 -0.17 36.08 0.99
C GLY A 360 -0.03 37.10 2.13
N GLY A 361 0.61 36.78 3.27
CA GLY A 361 0.77 37.70 4.41
C GLY A 361 1.77 37.25 5.49
N THR A 362 2.26 38.18 6.32
CA THR A 362 3.32 37.93 7.33
C THR A 362 2.84 37.31 8.66
N SER A 363 1.63 36.77 8.73
CA SER A 363 0.97 36.39 9.99
C SER A 363 0.72 34.88 10.05
N TYR A 364 1.09 34.24 11.15
CA TYR A 364 0.74 32.84 11.43
C TYR A 364 -0.78 32.65 11.42
N VAL A 365 -1.26 31.69 10.64
CA VAL A 365 -2.69 31.38 10.52
C VAL A 365 -2.99 30.07 11.25
N ASN A 366 -3.77 30.17 12.32
CA ASN A 366 -4.45 29.04 12.92
C ASN A 366 -5.82 28.85 12.25
N LEU A 367 -5.99 27.80 11.45
CA LEU A 367 -7.24 27.56 10.71
C LEU A 367 -8.45 27.34 11.62
N GLU A 368 -8.27 26.86 12.84
CA GLU A 368 -9.38 26.66 13.79
C GLU A 368 -10.07 27.99 14.17
N ASP A 369 -9.40 29.13 13.97
CA ASP A 369 -9.95 30.46 14.24
C ASP A 369 -10.80 31.01 13.09
N TYR A 370 -10.80 30.35 11.92
CA TYR A 370 -11.43 30.85 10.70
C TYR A 370 -12.38 29.85 10.02
N VAL A 371 -12.25 28.56 10.31
CA VAL A 371 -13.09 27.53 9.71
C VAL A 371 -13.48 26.51 10.76
N SER A 372 -14.74 26.11 10.70
CA SER A 372 -15.32 25.09 11.58
C SER A 372 -15.74 23.86 10.77
N PRO A 373 -15.64 22.65 11.32
CA PRO A 373 -16.26 21.47 10.73
C PRO A 373 -17.74 21.72 10.41
N GLY A 374 -18.19 21.30 9.23
CA GLY A 374 -19.54 21.51 8.71
C GLY A 374 -19.74 22.81 7.93
N SER A 375 -18.78 23.75 7.95
CA SER A 375 -18.88 25.00 7.18
C SER A 375 -18.72 24.75 5.67
N THR A 376 -19.52 25.45 4.86
CA THR A 376 -19.36 25.48 3.41
C THR A 376 -18.41 26.61 3.02
N ILE A 377 -17.42 26.30 2.17
CA ILE A 377 -16.37 27.22 1.78
C ILE A 377 -16.11 27.14 0.27
N ARG A 378 -15.81 28.29 -0.34
CA ARG A 378 -15.26 28.37 -1.69
C ARG A 378 -13.75 28.27 -1.64
N VAL A 379 -13.21 27.35 -2.42
CA VAL A 379 -11.78 27.05 -2.43
C VAL A 379 -11.23 27.07 -3.85
N GLU A 380 -10.05 27.65 -4.02
CA GLU A 380 -9.30 27.69 -5.27
C GLU A 380 -8.24 26.59 -5.24
N VAL A 381 -8.12 25.84 -6.33
CA VAL A 381 -7.10 24.79 -6.47
C VAL A 381 -5.74 25.44 -6.67
N VAL A 382 -4.81 25.08 -5.79
CA VAL A 382 -3.41 25.51 -5.86
C VAL A 382 -2.58 24.50 -6.64
N ASN A 383 -2.83 23.20 -6.40
CA ASN A 383 -2.15 22.12 -7.08
C ASN A 383 -3.04 20.86 -7.06
N ALA A 384 -2.94 20.04 -8.10
CA ALA A 384 -3.57 18.75 -8.17
C ALA A 384 -2.58 17.71 -8.70
N ASP A 385 -2.60 16.53 -8.12
CA ASP A 385 -1.77 15.38 -8.52
C ASP A 385 -2.72 14.21 -8.76
N ALA A 386 -2.98 13.90 -10.03
CA ALA A 386 -3.91 12.84 -10.43
C ALA A 386 -3.41 11.45 -10.08
N ASP A 387 -2.08 11.24 -10.12
CA ASP A 387 -1.48 10.00 -9.69
C ASP A 387 -1.81 9.71 -8.21
N ARG A 388 -1.71 10.72 -7.36
CA ARG A 388 -1.98 10.58 -5.92
C ARG A 388 -3.42 10.92 -5.51
N ARG A 389 -4.29 11.26 -6.48
CA ARG A 389 -5.61 11.91 -6.27
C ARG A 389 -5.56 12.97 -5.16
N ARG A 390 -4.51 13.80 -5.17
CA ARG A 390 -4.31 14.86 -4.18
C ARG A 390 -4.79 16.17 -4.76
N ILE A 391 -5.64 16.87 -4.02
CA ILE A 391 -6.09 18.22 -4.38
C ILE A 391 -5.67 19.14 -3.23
N GLU A 392 -4.87 20.15 -3.54
CA GLU A 392 -4.50 21.20 -2.61
C GLU A 392 -5.26 22.47 -2.95
N VAL A 393 -5.84 23.07 -1.93
CA VAL A 393 -6.70 24.24 -2.12
C VAL A 393 -6.39 25.34 -1.11
N ARG A 394 -6.82 26.55 -1.43
CA ARG A 394 -6.84 27.72 -0.54
C ARG A 394 -8.23 28.38 -0.57
N PRO A 395 -8.60 29.21 0.40
CA PRO A 395 -9.85 29.98 0.32
C PRO A 395 -9.83 30.91 -0.91
N ALA A 396 -10.86 30.82 -1.76
CA ALA A 396 -10.95 31.66 -2.96
C ALA A 396 -11.22 33.14 -2.61
N ASP A 397 -11.95 33.40 -1.51
CA ASP A 397 -12.37 34.74 -1.09
C ASP A 397 -11.44 35.38 -0.03
N GLY A 398 -10.34 34.71 0.33
CA GLY A 398 -9.43 35.11 1.40
C GLY A 398 -9.97 34.83 2.83
N LEU A 399 -9.06 34.67 3.80
CA LEU A 399 -9.41 34.32 5.20
C LEU A 399 -10.29 35.33 5.93
N ALA A 400 -10.17 36.62 5.60
CA ALA A 400 -10.89 37.69 6.30
C ALA A 400 -12.42 37.59 6.13
N ARG A 401 -12.90 36.87 5.11
CA ARG A 401 -14.31 36.66 4.82
C ARG A 401 -14.87 35.34 5.37
N LEU A 402 -14.03 34.52 6.04
CA LEU A 402 -14.43 33.24 6.61
C LEU A 402 -14.83 33.32 8.10
N ARG A 403 -14.63 34.48 8.75
CA ARG A 403 -15.02 34.72 10.14
C ARG A 403 -16.52 34.86 10.35
#